data_AF-A5KT37-F1
#
_entry.id   AF-A5KT37-F1
#
_cell.length_a   1.000
_cell.length_b   1.000
_cell.length_c   1.000
_cell.angle_alpha   90.00
_cell.angle_beta   90.00
_cell.angle_gamma   90.00
#
_symmetry.space_group_name_H-M   'P 1'
#
loop_
_entity.id
_entity.type
_entity.pdbx_description
1 polymer ?
#
loop_
_entity_poly.entity_id
_entity_poly.type
_entity_poly.pdbx_seq_one_letter_code
_entity_poly.pdbx_strand_id
1 'polypeptide(L)'
;MKLIATAVFALFLGVVIAGASEAPKATAAEQPNNQDSAKQTQTSEATYSYEAQGGDSYSLIARKAVQTYGKKHNVKLSGAQIVFAETNLTLTAGSPLLSKGQKVDVKESVVKSWVEKAGSLSKTAEAAWETYAQYADFNTDGIGEAR
;
A
#
# COMPACT_ATOMS: atom_id res chain seq x y z
N MET A 1 -23.96 26.59 20.58
CA MET A 1 -23.73 26.05 21.95
C MET A 1 -24.69 24.90 22.20
N LYS A 2 -24.17 23.67 22.29
CA LYS A 2 -24.70 22.40 22.86
C LYS A 2 -23.67 21.31 22.47
N LEU A 3 -22.69 21.04 23.34
CA LEU A 3 -22.59 19.92 24.32
C LEU A 3 -22.39 18.55 23.62
N ILE A 4 -21.16 17.98 23.61
CA ILE A 4 -20.57 16.99 24.57
C ILE A 4 -21.36 15.65 24.50
N ALA A 5 -20.80 14.48 24.21
CA ALA A 5 -19.90 13.75 25.10
C ALA A 5 -19.21 12.54 24.42
N THR A 6 -17.99 12.28 24.90
CA THR A 6 -17.12 11.13 24.69
C THR A 6 -17.55 9.91 25.52
N ALA A 7 -16.91 8.77 25.19
CA ALA A 7 -16.66 7.57 26.02
C ALA A 7 -17.65 6.41 25.79
N VAL A 8 -17.28 5.13 25.86
CA VAL A 8 -16.45 4.49 26.89
C VAL A 8 -15.72 3.24 26.37
N PHE A 9 -14.46 3.15 26.79
CA PHE A 9 -13.57 2.00 26.77
C PHE A 9 -14.02 0.96 27.82
N ALA A 10 -14.27 -0.31 27.44
CA ALA A 10 -14.63 -1.35 28.40
C ALA A 10 -13.48 -2.34 28.58
N LEU A 11 -12.94 -2.32 29.79
CA LEU A 11 -11.88 -3.12 30.38
C LEU A 11 -12.42 -4.51 30.80
N PHE A 12 -11.58 -5.54 30.64
CA PHE A 12 -11.80 -6.92 31.12
C PHE A 12 -11.80 -7.04 32.66
N LEU A 13 -12.58 -8.00 33.19
CA LEU A 13 -12.45 -8.80 34.43
C LEU A 13 -13.69 -9.74 34.42
N GLY A 14 -13.68 -11.08 34.52
CA GLY A 14 -12.88 -11.98 35.34
C GLY A 14 -13.80 -12.60 36.40
N VAL A 15 -14.31 -13.82 36.21
CA VAL A 15 -14.87 -14.65 37.30
C VAL A 15 -14.44 -16.11 37.09
N VAL A 16 -13.65 -16.60 38.04
CA VAL A 16 -13.32 -18.02 38.24
C VAL A 16 -14.30 -18.55 39.29
N ILE A 17 -14.95 -19.69 39.02
CA ILE A 17 -15.67 -20.45 40.04
C ILE A 17 -15.07 -21.85 40.08
N ALA A 18 -14.46 -22.18 41.22
CA ALA A 18 -13.97 -23.51 41.55
C ALA A 18 -15.11 -24.35 42.15
N GLY A 19 -15.25 -25.59 41.69
CA GLY A 19 -16.11 -26.61 42.27
C GLY A 19 -15.73 -27.99 41.74
N ALA A 20 -15.38 -28.91 42.63
CA ALA A 20 -14.98 -30.28 42.33
C ALA A 20 -16.08 -31.28 42.75
N SER A 21 -16.39 -32.28 41.91
CA SER A 21 -16.95 -33.62 42.24
C SER A 21 -17.06 -34.47 40.94
N GLU A 22 -16.83 -35.79 41.05
CA GLU A 22 -16.48 -36.73 39.98
C GLU A 22 -17.66 -37.52 39.31
N ALA A 23 -17.54 -37.79 38.00
CA ALA A 23 -18.01 -38.91 37.12
C ALA A 23 -19.54 -39.24 36.93
N PRO A 24 -20.02 -39.97 35.86
CA PRO A 24 -19.36 -40.57 34.67
C PRO A 24 -20.01 -40.32 33.26
N LYS A 25 -19.35 -40.86 32.22
CA LYS A 25 -19.65 -40.94 30.75
C LYS A 25 -21.12 -40.95 30.28
N ALA A 26 -21.40 -40.20 29.21
CA ALA A 26 -22.28 -40.61 28.09
C ALA A 26 -21.94 -39.88 26.78
N THR A 27 -21.84 -40.66 25.72
CA THR A 27 -21.48 -40.34 24.32
C THR A 27 -22.51 -39.43 23.65
N ALA A 28 -22.07 -38.42 22.88
CA ALA A 28 -22.94 -37.69 21.95
C ALA A 28 -22.17 -37.26 20.69
N ALA A 29 -22.48 -37.97 19.60
CA ALA A 29 -22.48 -37.60 18.18
C ALA A 29 -21.42 -36.64 17.62
N GLU A 30 -20.57 -37.18 16.74
CA GLU A 30 -19.83 -36.44 15.72
C GLU A 30 -20.79 -35.65 14.83
N GLN A 31 -20.64 -34.32 14.83
CA GLN A 31 -21.26 -33.44 13.86
C GLN A 31 -20.26 -33.26 12.70
N PRO A 32 -20.61 -33.57 11.44
CA PRO A 32 -19.69 -33.38 10.33
C PRO A 32 -19.52 -31.87 10.09
N ASN A 33 -18.37 -31.36 10.51
CA ASN A 33 -17.90 -30.03 10.13
C ASN A 33 -17.54 -30.08 8.63
N ASN A 34 -18.50 -29.78 7.77
CA ASN A 34 -18.24 -29.45 6.37
C ASN A 34 -17.56 -28.08 6.34
N GLN A 35 -16.26 -28.09 6.66
CA GLN A 35 -15.38 -26.96 6.45
C GLN A 35 -14.97 -26.99 4.99
N ASP A 36 -15.86 -26.47 4.15
CA ASP A 36 -15.60 -26.16 2.76
C ASP A 36 -14.50 -25.09 2.75
N SER A 37 -13.25 -25.58 2.75
CA SER A 37 -12.06 -24.76 2.70
C SER A 37 -11.95 -24.26 1.27
N ALA A 38 -12.65 -23.15 1.00
CA ALA A 38 -12.45 -22.37 -0.19
C ALA A 38 -10.96 -22.04 -0.29
N LYS A 39 -10.27 -22.78 -1.16
CA LYS A 39 -8.87 -22.60 -1.50
C LYS A 39 -8.76 -21.23 -2.16
N GLN A 40 -8.52 -20.21 -1.34
CA GLN A 40 -8.26 -18.87 -1.81
C GLN A 40 -6.94 -18.93 -2.58
N THR A 41 -7.04 -18.96 -3.90
CA THR A 41 -5.88 -18.91 -4.80
C THR A 41 -5.18 -17.58 -4.53
N GLN A 42 -4.13 -17.63 -3.73
CA GLN A 42 -3.31 -16.49 -3.38
C GLN A 42 -2.53 -16.10 -4.64
N THR A 43 -3.17 -15.30 -5.49
CA THR A 43 -2.52 -14.71 -6.66
C THR A 43 -1.46 -13.77 -6.11
N SER A 44 -0.19 -14.10 -6.33
CA SER A 44 0.93 -13.25 -5.90
C SER A 44 0.78 -11.88 -6.57
N GLU A 45 0.59 -10.85 -5.75
CA GLU A 45 0.49 -9.47 -6.22
C GLU A 45 1.82 -9.04 -6.84
N ALA A 46 1.79 -8.59 -8.09
CA ALA A 46 2.98 -8.11 -8.77
C ALA A 46 3.56 -6.86 -8.07
N THR A 47 4.88 -6.81 -7.99
CA THR A 47 5.63 -5.78 -7.24
C THR A 47 6.82 -5.32 -8.07
N TYR A 48 7.11 -4.02 -8.05
CA TYR A 48 8.35 -3.47 -8.56
C TYR A 48 9.37 -3.40 -7.42
N SER A 49 10.47 -4.14 -7.55
CA SER A 49 11.53 -4.19 -6.56
C SER A 49 12.73 -3.39 -7.05
N TYR A 50 13.22 -2.50 -6.19
CA TYR A 50 14.37 -1.64 -6.46
C TYR A 50 15.42 -1.80 -5.36
N GLU A 51 16.67 -1.51 -5.68
CA GLU A 51 17.76 -1.43 -4.71
C GLU A 51 18.29 0.00 -4.63
N ALA A 52 17.99 0.66 -3.51
CA ALA A 52 18.31 2.07 -3.32
C ALA A 52 19.81 2.34 -3.40
N GLN A 53 20.19 3.34 -4.20
CA GLN A 53 21.57 3.81 -4.34
C GLN A 53 21.83 5.05 -3.47
N GLY A 54 23.11 5.40 -3.32
CA GLY A 54 23.48 6.64 -2.63
C GLY A 54 22.93 7.86 -3.37
N GLY A 55 22.10 8.66 -2.71
CA GLY A 55 21.43 9.83 -3.29
C GLY A 55 20.01 9.57 -3.80
N ASP A 56 19.55 8.32 -3.83
CA ASP A 56 18.15 8.02 -4.13
C ASP A 56 17.23 8.53 -3.01
N SER A 57 16.06 9.02 -3.41
CA SER A 57 14.95 9.29 -2.50
C SER A 57 13.79 8.34 -2.81
N TYR A 58 12.88 8.15 -1.85
CA TYR A 58 11.67 7.39 -2.12
C TYR A 58 10.82 8.03 -3.23
N SER A 59 10.82 9.35 -3.38
CA SER A 59 10.11 10.02 -4.46
C SER A 59 10.67 9.67 -5.84
N LEU A 60 12.00 9.57 -5.98
CA LEU A 60 12.63 9.10 -7.23
C LEU A 60 12.25 7.64 -7.53
N ILE A 61 12.24 6.78 -6.51
CA ILE A 61 11.78 5.38 -6.66
C ILE A 61 10.30 5.32 -7.07
N ALA A 62 9.43 6.14 -6.45
CA ALA A 62 8.03 6.23 -6.80
C ALA A 62 7.82 6.72 -8.24
N ARG A 63 8.58 7.73 -8.69
CA ARG A 63 8.59 8.21 -10.09
C ARG A 63 8.96 7.09 -11.04
N LYS A 64 10.01 6.32 -10.72
CA LYS A 64 10.43 5.16 -11.51
C LYS A 64 9.32 4.12 -11.59
N ALA A 65 8.67 3.79 -10.48
CA ALA A 65 7.56 2.84 -10.45
C ALA A 65 6.39 3.27 -11.35
N VAL A 66 6.02 4.55 -11.32
CA VAL A 66 4.98 5.12 -12.19
C VAL A 66 5.37 5.03 -13.67
N GLN A 67 6.60 5.40 -14.02
CA GLN A 67 7.08 5.32 -15.40
C GLN A 67 7.20 3.86 -15.90
N THR A 68 7.67 2.95 -15.04
CA THR A 68 7.71 1.50 -15.33
C THR A 68 6.31 0.96 -15.58
N TYR A 69 5.32 1.35 -14.76
CA TYR A 69 3.92 1.00 -14.98
C TYR A 69 3.42 1.52 -16.33
N GLY A 70 3.66 2.81 -16.64
CA GLY A 70 3.28 3.42 -17.92
C GLY A 70 3.86 2.69 -19.13
N LYS A 71 5.16 2.35 -19.07
CA LYS A 71 5.86 1.57 -20.11
C LYS A 71 5.28 0.16 -20.24
N LYS A 72 5.10 -0.56 -19.12
CA LYS A 72 4.61 -1.94 -19.08
C LYS A 72 3.18 -2.08 -19.60
N HIS A 73 2.31 -1.12 -19.27
CA HIS A 73 0.87 -1.16 -19.60
C HIS A 73 0.48 -0.26 -20.78
N ASN A 74 1.45 0.34 -21.47
CA ASN A 74 1.21 1.27 -22.58
C ASN A 74 0.32 2.48 -22.19
N VAL A 75 0.41 2.94 -20.95
CA VAL A 75 -0.29 4.13 -20.46
C VAL A 75 0.61 5.34 -20.66
N LYS A 76 0.17 6.28 -21.51
CA LYS A 76 0.85 7.57 -21.69
C LYS A 76 0.46 8.52 -20.58
N LEU A 77 1.45 9.03 -19.85
CA LEU A 77 1.27 9.97 -18.76
C LEU A 77 1.96 11.30 -19.10
N SER A 78 1.31 12.42 -18.82
CA SER A 78 1.95 13.74 -18.85
C SER A 78 2.90 13.92 -17.66
N GLY A 79 3.76 14.95 -17.74
CA GLY A 79 4.65 15.31 -16.62
C GLY A 79 3.85 15.59 -15.34
N ALA A 80 2.78 16.39 -15.43
CA ALA A 80 1.84 16.63 -14.34
C ALA A 80 1.27 15.35 -13.73
N GLN A 81 0.83 14.39 -14.56
CA GLN A 81 0.27 13.12 -14.09
C GLN A 81 1.31 12.25 -13.37
N ILE A 82 2.55 12.22 -13.86
CA ILE A 82 3.66 11.53 -13.20
C ILE A 82 3.92 12.15 -11.82
N VAL A 83 4.06 13.48 -11.75
CA VAL A 83 4.34 14.18 -10.48
C VAL A 83 3.21 13.99 -9.48
N PHE A 84 1.95 14.04 -9.93
CA PHE A 84 0.80 13.76 -9.07
C PHE A 84 0.86 12.34 -8.48
N ALA A 85 1.07 11.32 -9.31
CA ALA A 85 1.11 9.93 -8.86
C ALA A 85 2.31 9.67 -7.94
N GLU A 86 3.49 10.18 -8.30
CA GLU A 86 4.71 10.13 -7.48
C GLU A 86 4.50 10.75 -6.09
N THR A 87 3.94 11.97 -6.05
CA THR A 87 3.72 12.70 -4.80
C THR A 87 2.83 11.88 -3.87
N ASN A 88 1.72 11.36 -4.39
CA ASN A 88 0.79 10.59 -3.57
C ASN A 88 1.33 9.22 -3.15
N LEU A 89 2.10 8.54 -4.01
CA LEU A 89 2.82 7.32 -3.64
C LEU A 89 3.81 7.58 -2.51
N THR A 90 4.57 8.68 -2.60
CA THR A 90 5.57 9.10 -1.61
C THR A 90 4.92 9.44 -0.26
N LEU A 91 3.83 10.20 -0.29
CA LEU A 91 3.06 10.55 0.90
C LEU A 91 2.44 9.30 1.55
N THR A 92 1.87 8.40 0.75
CA THR A 92 1.27 7.14 1.24
C THR A 92 2.30 6.26 1.95
N ALA A 93 3.54 6.25 1.46
CA ALA A 93 4.64 5.50 2.07
C ALA A 93 5.25 6.18 3.31
N GLY A 94 4.84 7.42 3.63
CA GLY A 94 5.42 8.19 4.73
C GLY A 94 6.79 8.80 4.44
N SER A 95 7.16 8.91 3.15
CA SER A 95 8.43 9.51 2.70
C SER A 95 9.68 8.96 3.42
N PRO A 96 9.88 7.62 3.43
CA PRO A 96 10.97 7.02 4.21
C PRO A 96 12.34 7.47 3.69
N LEU A 97 13.29 7.63 4.60
CA LEU A 97 14.69 7.75 4.25
C LEU A 97 15.20 6.40 3.74
N LEU A 98 15.97 6.40 2.65
CA LEU A 98 16.51 5.19 2.06
C LEU A 98 17.99 5.05 2.41
N SER A 99 18.38 3.85 2.84
CA SER A 99 19.79 3.47 2.98
C SER A 99 20.29 2.84 1.69
N LYS A 100 21.58 3.02 1.37
CA LYS A 100 22.20 2.34 0.23
C LYS A 100 22.08 0.82 0.39
N GLY A 101 21.69 0.12 -0.68
CA GLY A 101 21.46 -1.33 -0.70
C GLY A 101 20.12 -1.76 -0.12
N GLN A 102 19.29 -0.82 0.36
CA GLN A 102 17.96 -1.15 0.85
C GLN A 102 17.06 -1.59 -0.31
N LYS A 103 16.42 -2.75 -0.15
CA LYS A 103 15.34 -3.16 -1.05
C LYS A 103 14.09 -2.33 -0.80
N VAL A 104 13.53 -1.80 -1.87
CA VAL A 104 12.30 -1.02 -1.85
C VAL A 104 11.30 -1.68 -2.79
N ASP A 105 10.23 -2.20 -2.22
CA ASP A 105 9.17 -2.88 -2.92
C ASP A 105 7.95 -1.96 -3.07
N VAL A 106 7.55 -1.69 -4.31
CA VAL A 106 6.36 -0.90 -4.63
C VAL A 106 5.34 -1.79 -5.32
N LYS A 107 4.23 -2.05 -4.63
CA LYS A 107 3.13 -2.87 -5.15
C LYS A 107 2.54 -2.28 -6.43
N GLU A 108 2.41 -3.09 -7.48
CA GLU A 108 1.89 -2.65 -8.77
C GLU A 108 0.43 -2.17 -8.67
N SER A 109 -0.38 -2.75 -7.78
CA SER A 109 -1.76 -2.31 -7.55
C SER A 109 -1.84 -0.89 -6.98
N VAL A 110 -0.90 -0.51 -6.13
CA VAL A 110 -0.84 0.81 -5.52
C VAL A 110 -0.42 1.84 -6.56
N VAL A 111 0.58 1.50 -7.40
CA VAL A 111 0.97 2.33 -8.55
C VAL A 111 -0.20 2.52 -9.51
N LYS A 112 -0.87 1.43 -9.88
CA LYS A 112 -2.07 1.45 -10.74
C LYS A 112 -3.13 2.40 -10.20
N SER A 113 -3.46 2.32 -8.91
CA SER A 113 -4.49 3.19 -8.31
C SER A 113 -4.14 4.67 -8.45
N TRP A 114 -2.88 5.05 -8.24
CA TRP A 114 -2.46 6.45 -8.37
C TRP A 114 -2.34 6.90 -9.83
N VAL A 115 -1.93 6.00 -10.73
CA VAL A 115 -1.92 6.26 -12.18
C VAL A 115 -3.34 6.47 -12.72
N GLU A 116 -4.31 5.66 -12.30
CA GLU A 116 -5.72 5.83 -12.69
C GLU A 116 -6.31 7.15 -12.19
N LYS A 117 -5.99 7.52 -10.94
CA LYS A 117 -6.37 8.84 -10.39
C LYS A 117 -5.71 9.99 -11.15
N ALA A 118 -4.43 9.83 -11.53
CA ALA A 118 -3.72 10.82 -12.34
C ALA A 118 -4.38 11.01 -13.71
N GLY A 119 -4.77 9.91 -14.37
CA GLY A 119 -5.49 9.92 -15.63
C GLY A 119 -6.88 10.55 -15.55
N SER A 120 -7.46 10.65 -14.35
CA SER A 120 -8.79 11.21 -14.09
C SER A 120 -8.75 12.68 -13.66
N LEU A 121 -7.57 13.33 -13.64
CA LEU A 121 -7.45 14.74 -13.30
C LEU A 121 -8.22 15.61 -14.31
N SER A 122 -8.88 16.66 -13.79
CA SER A 122 -9.42 17.70 -14.66
C SER A 122 -8.29 18.49 -15.30
N LYS A 123 -8.55 19.15 -16.44
CA LYS A 123 -7.55 20.01 -17.11
C LYS A 123 -6.98 21.08 -16.18
N THR A 124 -7.83 21.67 -15.33
CA THR A 124 -7.40 22.66 -14.34
C THR A 124 -6.47 22.06 -13.29
N ALA A 125 -6.78 20.86 -12.81
CA ALA A 125 -5.93 20.17 -11.85
C ALA A 125 -4.59 19.76 -12.48
N GLU A 126 -4.62 19.23 -13.71
CA GLU A 126 -3.41 18.88 -14.45
C GLU A 126 -2.52 20.12 -14.69
N ALA A 127 -3.09 21.25 -15.10
CA ALA A 127 -2.35 22.51 -15.26
C ALA A 127 -1.73 23.01 -13.94
N ALA A 128 -2.40 22.82 -12.81
CA ALA A 128 -1.82 23.16 -11.50
C ALA A 128 -0.60 22.29 -11.18
N TRP A 129 -0.63 21.01 -11.55
CA TRP A 129 0.50 20.09 -11.38
C TRP A 129 1.65 20.35 -12.35
N GLU A 130 1.36 20.91 -13.53
CA GLU A 130 2.37 21.22 -14.54
C GLU A 130 3.44 22.21 -14.03
N THR A 131 3.04 23.10 -13.11
CA THR A 131 3.96 24.05 -12.44
C THR A 131 5.09 23.33 -11.68
N TYR A 132 4.86 22.10 -11.22
CA TYR A 132 5.87 21.27 -10.58
C TYR A 132 6.61 20.40 -11.60
N ALA A 133 5.89 19.90 -12.61
CA ALA A 133 6.44 19.04 -13.65
C ALA A 133 7.59 19.70 -14.43
N GLN A 134 7.50 21.01 -14.69
CA GLN A 134 8.56 21.75 -15.39
C GLN A 134 9.93 21.75 -14.69
N TYR A 135 9.99 21.44 -13.39
CA TYR A 135 11.23 21.39 -12.61
C TYR A 135 11.64 19.94 -12.24
N ALA A 136 10.82 18.94 -12.60
CA ALA A 136 11.09 17.56 -12.28
C ALA A 136 12.06 16.93 -13.29
N ASP A 137 13.08 16.23 -12.78
CA ASP A 137 13.92 15.37 -13.62
C ASP A 137 13.23 14.03 -13.87
N PHE A 138 12.72 13.83 -15.09
CA PHE A 138 12.03 12.59 -15.46
C PHE A 138 12.95 11.44 -15.85
N ASN A 139 14.28 11.62 -15.84
CA ASN A 139 15.21 10.53 -16.08
C ASN A 139 15.32 9.63 -14.84
N THR A 140 14.81 8.40 -14.94
CA THR A 140 14.85 7.41 -13.85
C THR A 140 15.73 6.19 -14.13
N ASP A 141 16.52 6.24 -15.22
CA ASP A 141 17.28 5.07 -15.68
C ASP A 141 18.30 4.60 -14.64
N GLY A 142 18.90 5.52 -13.88
CA GLY A 142 19.89 5.22 -12.83
C GLY A 142 19.34 5.00 -11.41
N ILE A 143 18.04 5.16 -11.19
CA ILE A 143 17.42 5.15 -9.85
C ILE A 143 17.09 3.72 -9.43
N GLY A 144 17.46 3.30 -8.21
CA GLY A 144 17.04 2.01 -7.69
C GLY A 144 17.56 0.77 -8.44
N GLU A 145 18.61 0.94 -9.25
CA GLU A 145 19.30 -0.15 -9.96
C GLU A 145 20.44 -0.69 -9.10
N ALA A 146 20.49 -2.01 -8.90
CA ALA A 146 21.64 -2.65 -8.29
C ALA A 146 22.87 -2.45 -9.20
N ARG A 147 23.98 -2.00 -8.61
CA ARG A 147 25.25 -1.74 -9.33
C ARG A 147 26.32 -2.74 -8.93
#